data_AF-A0AAU6Z256-F1
#
_entry.id   AF-A0AAU6Z256-F1
#
_cell.length_a   1.000
_cell.length_b   1.000
_cell.length_c   1.000
_cell.angle_alpha   90.00
_cell.angle_beta   90.00
_cell.angle_gamma   90.00
#
_symmetry.space_group_name_H-M   'P 1'
#
loop_
_entity.id
_entity.type
_entity.pdbx_description
1 polymer ?
#
loop_
_entity_poly.entity_id
_entity_poly.type
_entity_poly.pdbx_seq_one_letter_code
_entity_poly.pdbx_strand_id
1 'polypeptide(L)'
;MEETVLVRWLGPQSCLQADKENFVDAPTNIAAIHNSANFIAAAVFLKKSPARAAALAKESLESIQPALRLITADGGTQEGPGYWTYQSRAIAALYSTLPNAYAPPPVTMPSLSKVSVYALNSTGPDNRPTPFADAQPAELSPLMPAWDAHVRSDSAVMAWVAERFRQKPDAYLMWWASQAGVIPAKKSSLFPQTGLAALHLPGSTATLKGGNNAANHAHLDLGSISFYRRGVQWSVDPGGTTSAAPGYYSDPTRWTYWKPGTSAHSTLMVENTNQPTNAVAPVTSTSGSAASVDLRLAFPGSSSASRSISHGTSSLVIKDIFRSTQPSDLVWQWVTDAAVSLGTDRAILRRSGQTLTVRFAGAPAGSSLAAVPAPEKGSEGQALTIIRFSMPQVKSLNLTTTAY
;
A
#
# COMPACT_ATOMS: atom_id res chain seq x y z
N MET A 1 4.37 43.85 -8.62
CA MET A 1 4.47 42.93 -7.46
C MET A 1 5.72 43.33 -6.74
N GLU A 2 5.53 44.06 -5.64
CA GLU A 2 6.58 44.52 -4.76
C GLU A 2 7.37 43.33 -4.19
N GLU A 3 8.65 43.56 -3.89
CA GLU A 3 9.57 42.57 -3.32
C GLU A 3 9.06 41.95 -1.99
N THR A 4 8.14 42.63 -1.32
CA THR A 4 7.46 42.20 -0.09
C THR A 4 6.66 40.90 -0.26
N VAL A 5 6.16 40.58 -1.45
CA VAL A 5 5.46 39.30 -1.72
C VAL A 5 6.45 38.16 -1.94
N LEU A 6 7.65 38.45 -2.46
CA LEU A 6 8.68 37.45 -2.79
C LEU A 6 9.43 36.93 -1.55
N VAL A 7 9.70 37.79 -0.56
CA VAL A 7 10.31 37.37 0.72
C VAL A 7 9.35 36.55 1.57
N ARG A 8 8.03 36.76 1.43
CA ARG A 8 7.00 35.99 2.15
C ARG A 8 6.73 34.59 1.60
N TRP A 9 7.19 34.24 0.40
CA TRP A 9 7.03 32.90 -0.15
C TRP A 9 8.17 31.95 0.23
N LEU A 10 9.40 32.48 0.31
CA LEU A 10 10.56 31.78 0.86
C LEU A 10 10.51 31.73 2.39
N GLY A 11 9.95 32.76 3.04
CA GLY A 11 9.81 32.88 4.49
C GLY A 11 9.27 31.61 5.17
N PRO A 12 8.08 31.09 4.79
CA PRO A 12 7.51 29.88 5.38
C PRO A 12 8.43 28.66 5.24
N GLN A 13 9.08 28.46 4.10
CA GLN A 13 10.01 27.34 3.91
C GLN A 13 11.28 27.51 4.73
N SER A 14 11.87 28.71 4.76
CA SER A 14 13.02 29.00 5.60
C SER A 14 12.69 28.93 7.10
N CYS A 15 11.46 29.28 7.50
CA CYS A 15 10.97 29.12 8.87
C CYS A 15 10.80 27.64 9.19
N LEU A 16 10.09 26.87 8.35
CA LEU A 16 9.94 25.43 8.52
C LEU A 16 11.30 24.72 8.57
N GLN A 17 12.25 25.10 7.71
CA GLN A 17 13.61 24.55 7.71
C GLN A 17 14.39 24.97 8.97
N ALA A 18 14.28 26.23 9.41
CA ALA A 18 14.90 26.70 10.66
C ALA A 18 14.30 26.02 11.90
N ASP A 19 13.00 25.77 11.87
CA ASP A 19 12.23 25.06 12.90
C ASP A 19 12.43 23.54 12.85
N LYS A 20 13.20 23.05 11.85
CA LYS A 20 13.47 21.62 11.58
C LYS A 20 12.19 20.79 11.40
N GLU A 21 11.18 21.42 10.83
CA GLU A 21 9.93 20.76 10.49
C GLU A 21 10.17 19.70 9.42
N ASN A 22 9.62 18.51 9.64
CA ASN A 22 9.79 17.35 8.76
C ASN A 22 9.07 17.48 7.40
N PHE A 23 8.54 18.66 7.10
CA PHE A 23 7.81 18.97 5.87
C PHE A 23 8.69 19.54 4.76
N VAL A 24 10.00 19.71 5.01
CA VAL A 24 10.94 20.29 4.05
C VAL A 24 11.90 19.26 3.49
N ASP A 25 12.64 18.53 4.33
CA ASP A 25 13.73 17.62 3.92
C ASP A 25 13.58 16.18 4.44
N ALA A 26 12.51 15.88 5.18
CA ALA A 26 12.28 14.52 5.66
C ALA A 26 11.67 13.62 4.58
N PRO A 27 11.84 12.28 4.69
CA PRO A 27 11.21 11.33 3.78
C PRO A 27 9.72 11.21 4.14
N THR A 28 8.91 12.18 3.72
CA THR A 28 7.45 12.20 3.91
C THR A 28 6.71 12.56 2.63
N ASN A 29 5.49 12.06 2.46
CA ASN A 29 4.61 12.46 1.35
C ASN A 29 4.35 13.99 1.33
N ILE A 30 4.33 14.64 2.50
CA ILE A 30 4.13 16.09 2.61
C ILE A 30 5.32 16.86 2.04
N ALA A 31 6.55 16.43 2.33
CA ALA A 31 7.74 17.02 1.73
C ALA A 31 7.74 16.89 0.19
N ALA A 32 7.23 15.77 -0.36
CA ALA A 32 7.06 15.64 -1.81
C ALA A 32 6.10 16.70 -2.37
N ILE A 33 4.97 16.95 -1.68
CA ILE A 33 3.95 17.91 -2.12
C ILE A 33 4.47 19.34 -2.04
N HIS A 34 5.03 19.74 -0.89
CA HIS A 34 5.51 21.10 -0.66
C HIS A 34 6.63 21.49 -1.62
N ASN A 35 7.66 20.66 -1.75
CA ASN A 35 8.78 20.97 -2.63
C ASN A 35 8.37 20.98 -4.11
N SER A 36 7.46 20.10 -4.53
CA SER A 36 6.91 20.15 -5.89
C SER A 36 6.18 21.46 -6.15
N ALA A 37 5.36 21.93 -5.20
CA ALA A 37 4.64 23.19 -5.32
C ALA A 37 5.60 24.39 -5.39
N ASN A 38 6.63 24.41 -4.54
CA ASN A 38 7.66 25.44 -4.54
C ASN A 38 8.41 25.51 -5.87
N PHE A 39 8.79 24.36 -6.42
CA PHE A 39 9.44 24.30 -7.73
C PHE A 39 8.54 24.87 -8.84
N ILE A 40 7.25 24.49 -8.86
CA ILE A 40 6.30 25.01 -9.85
C ILE A 40 6.14 26.53 -9.72
N ALA A 41 6.03 27.05 -8.49
CA ALA A 41 5.98 28.49 -8.25
C ALA A 41 7.26 29.19 -8.73
N ALA A 42 8.43 28.61 -8.47
CA ALA A 42 9.71 29.13 -8.95
C ALA A 42 9.77 29.19 -10.48
N ALA A 43 9.28 28.15 -11.17
CA ALA A 43 9.24 28.10 -12.63
C ALA A 43 8.38 29.25 -13.22
N VAL A 44 7.25 29.60 -12.59
CA VAL A 44 6.38 30.71 -13.02
C VAL A 44 7.09 32.06 -12.96
N PHE A 45 7.91 32.30 -11.92
CA PHE A 45 8.61 33.59 -11.74
C PHE A 45 9.97 33.67 -12.43
N LEU A 46 10.42 32.61 -13.11
CA LEU A 46 11.77 32.50 -13.66
C LEU A 46 12.14 33.66 -14.60
N LYS A 47 11.21 34.10 -15.46
CA LYS A 47 11.44 35.23 -16.38
C LYS A 47 11.53 36.59 -15.67
N LYS A 48 10.76 36.78 -14.58
CA LYS A 48 10.62 38.07 -13.91
C LYS A 48 11.65 38.27 -12.80
N SER A 49 12.12 37.20 -12.18
CA SER A 49 13.06 37.26 -11.05
C SER A 49 14.03 36.07 -11.09
N PRO A 50 14.89 35.99 -12.13
CA PRO A 50 15.65 34.78 -12.46
C PRO A 50 16.55 34.29 -11.32
N ALA A 51 17.30 35.19 -10.67
CA ALA A 51 18.20 34.78 -9.58
C ALA A 51 17.47 34.17 -8.39
N ARG A 52 16.37 34.79 -7.93
CA ARG A 52 15.57 34.31 -6.79
C ARG A 52 14.80 33.03 -7.15
N ALA A 53 14.22 32.98 -8.34
CA ALA A 53 13.50 31.82 -8.84
C ALA A 53 14.44 30.60 -9.00
N ALA A 54 15.65 30.80 -9.54
CA ALA A 54 16.65 29.75 -9.66
C ALA A 54 17.10 29.23 -8.28
N ALA A 55 17.30 30.12 -7.31
CA ALA A 55 17.66 29.73 -5.94
C ALA A 55 16.57 28.86 -5.29
N LEU A 56 15.30 29.27 -5.36
CA LEU A 56 14.18 28.48 -4.83
C LEU A 56 14.01 27.14 -5.56
N ALA A 57 14.16 27.13 -6.89
CA ALA A 57 14.07 25.91 -7.68
C ALA A 57 15.17 24.92 -7.30
N LYS A 58 16.41 25.39 -7.11
CA LYS A 58 17.53 24.55 -6.69
C LYS A 58 17.25 23.93 -5.32
N GLU A 59 16.90 24.75 -4.32
CA GLU A 59 16.60 24.26 -2.96
C GLU A 59 15.46 23.22 -2.99
N SER A 60 14.38 23.50 -3.72
CA SER A 60 13.24 22.58 -3.83
C SER A 60 13.64 21.23 -4.44
N LEU A 61 14.56 21.22 -5.42
CA LEU A 61 15.05 19.99 -6.06
C LEU A 61 16.04 19.22 -5.18
N GLU A 62 16.79 19.89 -4.32
CA GLU A 62 17.70 19.26 -3.36
C GLU A 62 16.92 18.68 -2.17
N SER A 63 16.00 19.44 -1.58
CA SER A 63 15.25 19.05 -0.37
C SER A 63 14.19 17.97 -0.64
N ILE A 64 13.65 17.86 -1.86
CA ILE A 64 12.66 16.82 -2.20
C ILE A 64 13.27 15.40 -2.30
N GLN A 65 14.59 15.27 -2.40
CA GLN A 65 15.24 13.99 -2.71
C GLN A 65 14.87 12.85 -1.75
N PRO A 66 14.80 13.04 -0.42
CA PRO A 66 14.38 11.98 0.50
C PRO A 66 12.93 11.54 0.28
N ALA A 67 12.02 12.49 0.02
CA ALA A 67 10.63 12.20 -0.26
C ALA A 67 10.43 11.43 -1.57
N LEU A 68 11.20 11.76 -2.62
CA LEU A 68 11.14 11.00 -3.88
C LEU A 68 11.62 9.56 -3.74
N ARG A 69 12.51 9.27 -2.78
CA ARG A 69 12.97 7.90 -2.47
C ARG A 69 11.90 7.05 -1.78
N LEU A 70 10.81 7.65 -1.29
CA LEU A 70 9.64 6.90 -0.82
C LEU A 70 8.85 6.27 -1.97
N ILE A 71 8.95 6.81 -3.19
CA ILE A 71 8.57 6.06 -4.39
C ILE A 71 9.68 5.06 -4.63
N THR A 72 9.38 3.81 -4.30
CA THR A 72 10.35 2.73 -4.33
C THR A 72 10.76 2.40 -5.76
N ALA A 73 11.89 1.71 -5.94
CA ALA A 73 12.36 1.34 -7.28
C ALA A 73 11.43 0.35 -8.00
N ASP A 74 10.47 -0.26 -7.29
CA ASP A 74 9.39 -1.07 -7.86
C ASP A 74 8.11 -0.28 -8.17
N GLY A 75 8.12 1.04 -7.96
CA GLY A 75 7.10 1.99 -8.39
C GLY A 75 6.00 2.28 -7.37
N GLY A 76 5.94 1.54 -6.26
CA GLY A 76 4.98 1.76 -5.17
C GLY A 76 5.54 2.62 -4.04
N THR A 77 5.00 2.44 -2.83
CA THR A 77 5.49 3.08 -1.60
C THR A 77 5.07 2.26 -0.38
N GLN A 78 5.90 2.29 0.67
CA GLN A 78 5.59 1.61 1.93
C GLN A 78 4.47 2.30 2.72
N GLU A 79 4.19 3.59 2.46
CA GLU A 79 3.06 4.32 3.06
C GLU A 79 1.69 3.88 2.51
N GLY A 80 1.67 2.99 1.52
CA GLY A 80 0.47 2.42 0.95
C GLY A 80 -0.13 3.18 -0.24
N PRO A 81 -1.15 2.57 -0.88
CA PRO A 81 -1.74 3.09 -2.12
C PRO A 81 -2.43 4.44 -1.93
N GLY A 82 -2.90 4.74 -0.72
CA GLY A 82 -3.49 6.03 -0.36
C GLY A 82 -2.48 7.17 -0.49
N TYR A 83 -1.35 7.08 0.22
CA TYR A 83 -0.32 8.11 0.18
C TYR A 83 0.45 8.17 -1.14
N TRP A 84 0.60 7.04 -1.82
CA TRP A 84 1.07 7.02 -3.22
C TRP A 84 0.20 7.90 -4.11
N THR A 85 -1.13 7.76 -3.99
CA THR A 85 -2.11 8.55 -4.75
C THR A 85 -2.10 10.01 -4.33
N TYR A 86 -1.98 10.27 -3.03
CA TYR A 86 -1.96 11.62 -2.45
C TYR A 86 -0.84 12.49 -3.03
N GLN A 87 0.38 11.97 -3.12
CA GLN A 87 1.53 12.71 -3.68
C GLN A 87 1.62 12.68 -5.21
N SER A 88 0.89 11.78 -5.88
CA SER A 88 1.00 11.51 -7.32
C SER A 88 0.90 12.75 -8.19
N ARG A 89 -0.05 13.64 -7.88
CA ARG A 89 -0.27 14.88 -8.64
C ARG A 89 0.90 15.84 -8.55
N ALA A 90 1.40 16.07 -7.33
CA ALA A 90 2.49 17.00 -7.09
C ALA A 90 3.77 16.53 -7.82
N ILE A 91 4.08 15.24 -7.70
CA ILE A 91 5.25 14.63 -8.35
C ILE A 91 5.10 14.66 -9.88
N ALA A 92 3.95 14.29 -10.43
CA ALA A 92 3.73 14.34 -11.88
C ALA A 92 3.87 15.77 -12.45
N ALA A 93 3.37 16.77 -11.73
CA ALA A 93 3.49 18.17 -12.11
C ALA A 93 4.96 18.66 -12.06
N LEU A 94 5.71 18.29 -11.01
CA LEU A 94 7.14 18.57 -10.90
C LEU A 94 7.91 17.98 -12.10
N TYR A 95 7.75 16.68 -12.34
CA TYR A 95 8.51 15.95 -13.36
C TYR A 95 8.14 16.33 -14.80
N SER A 96 6.91 16.79 -15.04
CA SER A 96 6.51 17.35 -16.34
C SER A 96 6.99 18.79 -16.54
N THR A 97 7.07 19.59 -15.48
CA THR A 97 7.49 21.00 -15.57
C THR A 97 9.01 21.15 -15.66
N LEU A 98 9.76 20.35 -14.89
CA LEU A 98 11.22 20.46 -14.75
C LEU A 98 11.98 20.53 -16.08
N PRO A 99 11.82 19.61 -17.04
CA PRO A 99 12.56 19.66 -18.30
C PRO A 99 12.19 20.85 -19.19
N ASN A 100 11.02 21.46 -18.99
CA ASN A 100 10.57 22.65 -19.73
C ASN A 100 11.13 23.95 -19.12
N ALA A 101 11.40 23.96 -17.81
CA ALA A 101 12.00 25.08 -17.12
C ALA A 101 13.54 25.06 -17.18
N TYR A 102 14.14 23.88 -17.08
CA TYR A 102 15.59 23.66 -17.07
C TYR A 102 15.98 22.46 -17.94
N ALA A 103 16.63 22.73 -19.06
CA ALA A 103 17.15 21.70 -19.98
C ALA A 103 18.67 21.90 -20.19
N PRO A 104 19.53 21.04 -19.61
CA PRO A 104 19.22 19.88 -18.75
C PRO A 104 18.78 20.29 -17.32
N PRO A 105 18.15 19.39 -16.55
CA PRO A 105 17.84 19.62 -15.14
C PRO A 105 19.12 19.88 -14.31
N PRO A 106 19.10 20.80 -13.33
CA PRO A 106 20.27 21.14 -12.52
C PRO A 106 20.59 20.10 -11.43
N VAL A 107 19.63 19.24 -11.09
CA VAL A 107 19.74 18.17 -10.09
C VAL A 107 19.26 16.86 -10.72
N THR A 108 20.01 15.77 -10.50
CA THR A 108 19.62 14.44 -10.96
C THR A 108 18.40 13.96 -10.19
N MET A 109 17.31 13.65 -10.91
CA MET A 109 16.06 13.19 -10.31
C MET A 109 15.97 11.66 -10.29
N PRO A 110 15.39 11.05 -9.22
CA PRO A 110 15.07 9.62 -9.20
C PRO A 110 14.17 9.20 -10.38
N SER A 111 14.35 7.98 -10.87
CA SER A 111 13.50 7.44 -11.93
C SER A 111 12.13 7.06 -11.38
N LEU A 112 11.06 7.43 -12.07
CA LEU A 112 9.70 6.95 -11.79
C LEU A 112 9.23 5.89 -12.81
N SER A 113 10.14 5.26 -13.55
CA SER A 113 9.79 4.37 -14.68
C SER A 113 8.97 3.11 -14.32
N LYS A 114 8.81 2.81 -13.02
CA LYS A 114 8.05 1.66 -12.52
C LYS A 114 6.68 2.02 -11.95
N VAL A 115 6.32 3.31 -11.85
CA VAL A 115 5.04 3.75 -11.29
C VAL A 115 3.84 3.19 -12.06
N SER A 116 3.95 3.06 -13.39
CA SER A 116 2.91 2.46 -14.22
C SER A 116 2.77 0.95 -13.99
N VAL A 117 3.88 0.25 -13.76
CA VAL A 117 3.85 -1.19 -13.45
C VAL A 117 3.13 -1.44 -12.12
N TYR A 118 3.43 -0.62 -11.11
CA TYR A 118 2.72 -0.65 -9.83
C TYR A 118 1.24 -0.33 -10.00
N ALA A 119 0.88 0.78 -10.66
CA ALA A 119 -0.52 1.17 -10.84
C ALA A 119 -1.38 0.10 -11.54
N LEU A 120 -0.82 -0.53 -12.59
CA LEU A 120 -1.52 -1.55 -13.37
C LEU A 120 -1.69 -2.88 -12.62
N ASN A 121 -0.66 -3.29 -11.85
CA ASN A 121 -0.54 -4.66 -11.35
C ASN A 121 -0.58 -4.78 -9.81
N SER A 122 -0.82 -3.70 -9.07
CA SER A 122 -1.06 -3.75 -7.61
C SER A 122 -2.54 -3.78 -7.24
N THR A 123 -3.43 -3.69 -8.22
CA THR A 123 -4.87 -3.53 -8.06
C THR A 123 -5.63 -4.79 -8.48
N GLY A 124 -6.76 -5.07 -7.83
CA GLY A 124 -7.64 -6.18 -8.17
C GLY A 124 -8.32 -6.01 -9.53
N PRO A 125 -9.12 -6.99 -9.98
CA PRO A 125 -9.85 -6.94 -11.26
C PRO A 125 -10.84 -5.77 -11.37
N ASP A 126 -11.26 -5.22 -10.23
CA ASP A 126 -12.07 -4.01 -10.09
C ASP A 126 -11.25 -2.71 -10.14
N ASN A 127 -9.95 -2.80 -10.40
CA ASN A 127 -8.98 -1.70 -10.42
C ASN A 127 -8.79 -0.97 -9.08
N ARG A 128 -9.18 -1.59 -7.97
CA ARG A 128 -8.93 -1.06 -6.62
C ARG A 128 -7.76 -1.78 -5.95
N PRO A 129 -6.90 -1.08 -5.21
CA PRO A 129 -5.81 -1.71 -4.48
C PRO A 129 -6.33 -2.34 -3.18
N THR A 130 -5.61 -3.34 -2.66
CA THR A 130 -5.75 -3.71 -1.24
C THR A 130 -5.33 -2.49 -0.40
N PRO A 131 -6.19 -1.96 0.49
CA PRO A 131 -5.94 -0.69 1.16
C PRO A 131 -5.03 -0.83 2.39
N PHE A 132 -3.88 -1.47 2.25
CA PHE A 132 -2.92 -1.58 3.37
C PHE A 132 -2.38 -0.19 3.79
N ALA A 133 -1.87 -0.10 5.02
CA ALA A 133 -1.52 1.17 5.66
C ALA A 133 -2.76 2.09 5.81
N ASP A 134 -2.56 3.39 6.06
CA ASP A 134 -3.64 4.37 6.18
C ASP A 134 -4.27 4.71 4.81
N ALA A 135 -4.81 3.71 4.11
CA ALA A 135 -5.40 3.84 2.78
C ALA A 135 -6.90 3.49 2.78
N GLN A 136 -7.57 3.96 1.73
CA GLN A 136 -8.93 3.52 1.36
C GLN A 136 -8.82 2.70 0.06
N PRO A 137 -9.79 1.82 -0.28
CA PRO A 137 -9.80 1.05 -1.51
C PRO A 137 -10.19 1.91 -2.73
N ALA A 138 -9.58 3.10 -2.84
CA ALA A 138 -9.78 4.05 -3.92
C ALA A 138 -8.85 3.72 -5.10
N GLU A 139 -9.31 4.02 -6.32
CA GLU A 139 -8.47 3.87 -7.51
C GLU A 139 -7.19 4.70 -7.40
N LEU A 140 -6.08 4.13 -7.87
CA LEU A 140 -4.80 4.81 -7.91
C LEU A 140 -4.83 5.96 -8.92
N SER A 141 -4.19 7.08 -8.57
CA SER A 141 -4.05 8.24 -9.48
C SER A 141 -3.34 7.85 -10.78
N PRO A 142 -3.88 8.24 -11.95
CA PRO A 142 -3.23 7.99 -13.24
C PRO A 142 -2.13 9.01 -13.57
N LEU A 143 -1.86 10.02 -12.72
CA LEU A 143 -0.99 11.16 -13.06
C LEU A 143 0.50 10.82 -13.17
N MET A 144 1.09 10.12 -12.18
CA MET A 144 2.46 9.62 -12.32
C MET A 144 2.60 8.63 -13.49
N PRO A 145 1.68 7.67 -13.69
CA PRO A 145 1.67 6.83 -14.89
C PRO A 145 1.55 7.59 -16.21
N ALA A 146 0.79 8.68 -16.27
CA ALA A 146 0.68 9.52 -17.47
C ALA A 146 2.03 10.13 -17.84
N TRP A 147 2.75 10.68 -16.85
CA TRP A 147 4.12 11.16 -17.06
C TRP A 147 5.05 10.04 -17.54
N ASP A 148 5.04 8.88 -16.87
CA ASP A 148 5.90 7.76 -17.25
C ASP A 148 5.60 7.26 -18.68
N ALA A 149 4.31 7.11 -19.01
CA ALA A 149 3.87 6.72 -20.33
C ALA A 149 4.30 7.72 -21.40
N HIS A 150 4.26 9.02 -21.10
CA HIS A 150 4.76 10.08 -21.98
C HIS A 150 6.23 9.85 -22.32
N VAL A 151 7.05 9.78 -21.27
CA VAL A 151 8.51 9.72 -21.38
C VAL A 151 8.95 8.46 -22.11
N ARG A 152 8.27 7.34 -21.88
CA ARG A 152 8.57 6.06 -22.53
C ARG A 152 7.87 5.83 -23.86
N SER A 153 6.96 6.72 -24.28
CA SER A 153 6.09 6.52 -25.45
C SER A 153 5.32 5.18 -25.40
N ASP A 154 4.83 4.79 -24.21
CA ASP A 154 4.19 3.48 -23.97
C ASP A 154 2.68 3.53 -24.25
N SER A 155 2.28 3.17 -25.46
CA SER A 155 0.88 3.24 -25.92
C SER A 155 -0.11 2.42 -25.08
N ALA A 156 0.34 1.31 -24.47
CA ALA A 156 -0.52 0.47 -23.64
C ALA A 156 -0.84 1.15 -22.30
N VAL A 157 0.15 1.78 -21.67
CA VAL A 157 -0.07 2.59 -20.46
C VAL A 157 -0.87 3.84 -20.80
N MET A 158 -0.60 4.50 -21.94
CA MET A 158 -1.37 5.65 -22.39
C MET A 158 -2.86 5.33 -22.56
N ALA A 159 -3.20 4.14 -23.06
CA ALA A 159 -4.58 3.68 -23.18
C ALA A 159 -5.26 3.49 -21.82
N TRP A 160 -4.54 2.92 -20.85
CA TRP A 160 -5.03 2.79 -19.47
C TRP A 160 -5.28 4.16 -18.83
N VAL A 161 -4.33 5.10 -18.96
CA VAL A 161 -4.47 6.48 -18.46
C VAL A 161 -5.69 7.16 -19.08
N ALA A 162 -5.88 7.05 -20.40
CA ALA A 162 -7.02 7.63 -21.10
C ALA A 162 -8.37 7.06 -20.63
N GLU A 163 -8.45 5.75 -20.35
CA GLU A 163 -9.64 5.13 -19.78
C GLU A 163 -9.94 5.67 -18.38
N ARG A 164 -8.93 5.71 -17.48
CA ARG A 164 -9.11 6.27 -16.12
C ARG A 164 -9.58 7.71 -16.18
N PHE A 165 -9.01 8.50 -17.08
CA PHE A 165 -9.36 9.91 -17.24
C PHE A 165 -10.78 10.13 -17.75
N ARG A 166 -11.25 9.30 -18.69
CA ARG A 166 -12.65 9.37 -19.17
C ARG A 166 -13.68 9.12 -18.07
N GLN A 167 -13.34 8.28 -17.09
CA GLN A 167 -14.21 7.98 -15.95
C GLN A 167 -14.20 9.12 -14.92
N LYS A 168 -13.04 9.76 -14.71
CA LYS A 168 -12.87 10.88 -13.78
C LYS A 168 -11.94 11.94 -14.38
N PRO A 169 -12.49 12.93 -15.11
CA PRO A 169 -11.68 14.00 -15.70
C PRO A 169 -10.94 14.79 -14.62
N ASP A 170 -9.68 15.12 -14.88
CA ASP A 170 -8.79 15.84 -13.98
C ASP A 170 -8.01 16.94 -14.73
N ALA A 171 -8.13 18.20 -14.32
CA ALA A 171 -7.51 19.34 -15.02
C ALA A 171 -5.97 19.24 -15.11
N TYR A 172 -5.33 18.41 -14.29
CA TYR A 172 -3.87 18.23 -14.27
C TYR A 172 -3.31 17.44 -15.46
N LEU A 173 -4.18 16.91 -16.33
CA LEU A 173 -3.80 16.28 -17.61
C LEU A 173 -4.21 17.12 -18.83
N MET A 174 -4.45 18.43 -18.69
CA MET A 174 -4.78 19.31 -19.84
C MET A 174 -3.69 19.36 -20.94
N TRP A 175 -2.47 18.93 -20.63
CA TRP A 175 -1.35 18.79 -21.59
C TRP A 175 -1.32 17.42 -22.29
N TRP A 176 -2.25 16.52 -21.96
CA TRP A 176 -2.25 15.13 -22.40
C TRP A 176 -3.34 14.86 -23.43
N ALA A 177 -2.92 14.35 -24.59
CA ALA A 177 -3.81 13.72 -25.56
C ALA A 177 -3.17 12.39 -26.01
N SER A 178 -3.87 11.28 -25.83
CA SER A 178 -3.46 9.96 -26.34
C SER A 178 -4.57 9.31 -27.13
N GLN A 179 -4.19 8.51 -28.13
CA GLN A 179 -5.14 7.72 -28.91
C GLN A 179 -5.65 6.52 -28.13
N ALA A 180 -6.83 6.02 -28.50
CA ALA A 180 -7.37 4.77 -27.96
C ALA A 180 -6.41 3.61 -28.25
N GLY A 181 -6.20 2.74 -27.26
CA GLY A 181 -5.35 1.56 -27.39
C GLY A 181 -5.85 0.42 -26.51
N VAL A 182 -5.14 -0.70 -26.55
CA VAL A 182 -5.50 -1.89 -25.75
C VAL A 182 -4.89 -1.76 -24.36
N ILE A 183 -5.75 -1.75 -23.34
CA ILE A 183 -5.31 -1.79 -21.95
C ILE A 183 -4.69 -3.17 -21.67
N PRO A 184 -3.47 -3.23 -21.12
CA PRO A 184 -2.80 -4.50 -20.86
C PRO A 184 -3.54 -5.29 -19.77
N ALA A 185 -3.59 -6.61 -19.94
CA ALA A 185 -4.05 -7.50 -18.88
C ALA A 185 -3.10 -7.40 -17.67
N LYS A 186 -3.67 -7.50 -16.46
CA LYS A 186 -2.90 -7.50 -15.21
C LYS A 186 -1.99 -8.73 -15.14
N LYS A 187 -0.78 -8.54 -14.64
CA LYS A 187 0.24 -9.60 -14.51
C LYS A 187 0.63 -9.76 -13.06
N SER A 188 0.74 -11.00 -12.59
CA SER A 188 1.28 -11.29 -11.26
C SER A 188 2.62 -10.58 -11.08
N SER A 189 2.73 -9.78 -10.03
CA SER A 189 3.85 -8.87 -9.81
C SER A 189 4.29 -8.89 -8.35
N LEU A 190 5.60 -8.77 -8.16
CA LEU A 190 6.23 -8.63 -6.84
C LEU A 190 6.80 -7.23 -6.71
N PHE A 191 6.49 -6.58 -5.60
CA PHE A 191 6.98 -5.25 -5.21
C PHE A 191 7.73 -5.39 -3.88
N PRO A 192 8.97 -5.92 -3.89
CA PRO A 192 9.69 -6.26 -2.66
C PRO A 192 10.08 -5.05 -1.81
N GLN A 193 10.26 -3.87 -2.41
CA GLN A 193 10.57 -2.64 -1.68
C GLN A 193 9.29 -2.00 -1.11
N THR A 194 8.19 -2.06 -1.86
CA THR A 194 6.85 -1.71 -1.36
C THR A 194 6.38 -2.68 -0.27
N GLY A 195 6.82 -3.94 -0.33
CA GLY A 195 6.37 -5.01 0.57
C GLY A 195 5.07 -5.66 0.12
N LEU A 196 4.83 -5.84 -1.18
CA LEU A 196 3.59 -6.40 -1.71
C LEU A 196 3.84 -7.48 -2.77
N ALA A 197 3.11 -8.58 -2.71
CA ALA A 197 2.90 -9.46 -3.86
C ALA A 197 1.44 -9.37 -4.31
N ALA A 198 1.21 -9.26 -5.62
CA ALA A 198 -0.12 -9.32 -6.23
C ALA A 198 -0.13 -10.44 -7.27
N LEU A 199 -0.93 -11.48 -7.03
CA LEU A 199 -1.01 -12.69 -7.85
C LEU A 199 -2.33 -12.69 -8.61
N HIS A 200 -2.29 -12.57 -9.94
CA HIS A 200 -3.46 -12.40 -10.78
C HIS A 200 -3.85 -13.68 -11.51
N LEU A 201 -5.15 -13.89 -11.61
CA LEU A 201 -5.82 -14.82 -12.54
C LEU A 201 -7.01 -14.07 -13.17
N PRO A 202 -7.57 -14.52 -14.32
CA PRO A 202 -8.76 -13.90 -14.88
C PRO A 202 -9.90 -13.78 -13.84
N GLY A 203 -10.32 -12.55 -13.54
CA GLY A 203 -11.37 -12.26 -12.56
C GLY A 203 -11.04 -12.58 -11.09
N SER A 204 -9.76 -12.81 -10.75
CA SER A 204 -9.34 -13.15 -9.38
C SER A 204 -7.97 -12.55 -9.05
N THR A 205 -7.77 -12.12 -7.81
CA THR A 205 -6.48 -11.58 -7.34
C THR A 205 -6.28 -11.94 -5.88
N ALA A 206 -5.10 -12.42 -5.54
CA ALA A 206 -4.67 -12.62 -4.15
C ALA A 206 -3.45 -11.73 -3.89
N THR A 207 -3.47 -10.97 -2.79
CA THR A 207 -2.33 -10.15 -2.36
C THR A 207 -1.74 -10.67 -1.06
N LEU A 208 -0.42 -10.59 -0.92
CA LEU A 208 0.31 -10.89 0.31
C LEU A 208 1.15 -9.67 0.70
N LYS A 209 0.91 -9.16 1.90
CA LYS A 209 1.60 -8.00 2.47
C LYS A 209 2.80 -8.44 3.31
N GLY A 210 3.96 -7.86 3.02
CA GLY A 210 5.16 -7.87 3.83
C GLY A 210 5.64 -6.43 4.06
N GLY A 211 6.94 -6.18 3.99
CA GLY A 211 7.50 -4.84 4.09
C GLY A 211 7.97 -4.50 5.50
N ASN A 212 7.71 -3.27 5.96
CA ASN A 212 8.27 -2.71 7.18
C ASN A 212 7.18 -2.04 8.03
N ASN A 213 7.03 -2.47 9.28
CA ASN A 213 6.07 -1.88 10.22
C ASN A 213 6.45 -0.46 10.68
N ALA A 214 7.74 -0.08 10.56
CA ALA A 214 8.21 1.26 10.90
C ALA A 214 8.03 2.28 9.75
N ALA A 215 7.52 1.85 8.60
CA ALA A 215 7.21 2.79 7.52
C ALA A 215 6.12 3.76 7.98
N ASN A 216 6.24 5.02 7.55
CA ASN A 216 5.25 6.04 7.87
C ASN A 216 3.86 5.58 7.39
N HIS A 217 2.82 5.87 8.17
CA HIS A 217 1.44 5.42 7.94
C HIS A 217 1.20 3.90 7.90
N ALA A 218 2.21 3.06 8.11
CA ALA A 218 2.04 1.62 8.11
C ALA A 218 1.10 1.14 9.23
N HIS A 219 0.52 -0.04 8.99
CA HIS A 219 -0.15 -0.85 9.99
C HIS A 219 0.76 -2.03 10.38
N LEU A 220 0.45 -2.68 11.50
CA LEU A 220 1.18 -3.84 12.01
C LEU A 220 0.70 -5.14 11.33
N ASP A 221 0.84 -5.18 10.00
CA ASP A 221 0.07 -6.02 9.08
C ASP A 221 0.90 -7.04 8.29
N LEU A 222 2.12 -7.37 8.74
CA LEU A 222 2.99 -8.30 8.00
C LEU A 222 2.33 -9.69 7.93
N GLY A 223 2.32 -10.29 6.73
CA GLY A 223 1.64 -11.56 6.46
C GLY A 223 0.15 -11.43 6.11
N SER A 224 -0.39 -10.22 6.06
CA SER A 224 -1.80 -10.02 5.74
C SER A 224 -2.12 -10.41 4.31
N ILE A 225 -3.30 -11.01 4.13
CA ILE A 225 -3.80 -11.42 2.83
C ILE A 225 -5.11 -10.72 2.46
N SER A 226 -5.23 -10.37 1.19
CA SER A 226 -6.51 -9.94 0.59
C SER A 226 -6.80 -10.85 -0.60
N PHE A 227 -8.07 -11.18 -0.81
CA PHE A 227 -8.48 -12.17 -1.80
C PHE A 227 -9.79 -11.75 -2.48
N TYR A 228 -9.68 -11.38 -3.75
CA TYR A 228 -10.79 -11.07 -4.63
C TYR A 228 -10.99 -12.23 -5.61
N ARG A 229 -12.24 -12.66 -5.80
CA ARG A 229 -12.58 -13.67 -6.81
C ARG A 229 -14.00 -13.53 -7.29
N ARG A 230 -14.19 -13.55 -8.62
CA ARG A 230 -15.50 -13.59 -9.29
C ARG A 230 -16.45 -12.49 -8.80
N GLY A 231 -15.96 -11.27 -8.67
CA GLY A 231 -16.79 -10.14 -8.24
C GLY A 231 -16.91 -9.94 -6.73
N VAL A 232 -16.24 -10.76 -5.91
CA VAL A 232 -16.37 -10.71 -4.44
C VAL A 232 -14.99 -10.56 -3.79
N GLN A 233 -14.87 -9.59 -2.89
CA GLN A 233 -13.75 -9.44 -1.97
C GLN A 233 -13.98 -10.34 -0.75
N TRP A 234 -13.33 -11.50 -0.70
CA TRP A 234 -13.55 -12.51 0.33
C TRP A 234 -12.71 -12.27 1.59
N SER A 235 -11.45 -11.87 1.45
CA SER A 235 -10.61 -11.37 2.56
C SER A 235 -10.46 -9.87 2.41
N VAL A 236 -10.98 -9.09 3.34
CA VAL A 236 -11.02 -7.62 3.29
C VAL A 236 -9.96 -7.06 4.23
N ASP A 237 -9.15 -6.13 3.74
CA ASP A 237 -8.38 -5.25 4.63
C ASP A 237 -9.26 -4.07 5.05
N PRO A 238 -9.37 -3.74 6.36
CA PRO A 238 -10.24 -2.67 6.82
C PRO A 238 -9.76 -1.27 6.37
N GLY A 239 -8.49 -1.14 6.00
CA GLY A 239 -7.85 0.12 5.62
C GLY A 239 -7.72 1.11 6.77
N GLY A 240 -7.44 2.36 6.41
CA GLY A 240 -7.29 3.47 7.35
C GLY A 240 -8.61 3.93 7.99
N THR A 241 -8.49 4.80 8.99
CA THR A 241 -9.64 5.54 9.53
C THR A 241 -9.98 6.73 8.65
N THR A 242 -11.27 7.07 8.54
CA THR A 242 -11.76 8.29 7.87
C THR A 242 -11.70 9.52 8.77
N SER A 243 -11.52 9.33 10.07
CA SER A 243 -11.40 10.42 11.05
C SER A 243 -10.36 10.03 12.09
N ALA A 244 -9.18 10.64 11.99
CA ALA A 244 -8.08 10.42 12.92
C ALA A 244 -8.44 11.04 14.28
N ALA A 245 -8.67 10.19 15.27
CA ALA A 245 -8.82 10.64 16.66
C ALA A 245 -7.48 11.18 17.21
N PRO A 246 -7.50 11.98 18.29
CA PRO A 246 -6.28 12.48 18.92
C PRO A 246 -5.27 11.36 19.20
N GLY A 247 -4.01 11.58 18.84
CA GLY A 247 -2.92 10.60 19.03
C GLY A 247 -2.87 9.46 18.00
N TYR A 248 -3.73 9.44 16.98
CA TYR A 248 -3.69 8.41 15.92
C TYR A 248 -2.35 8.35 15.16
N TYR A 249 -1.68 9.49 15.00
CA TYR A 249 -0.37 9.58 14.33
C TYR A 249 0.81 9.56 15.31
N SER A 250 0.57 9.25 16.59
CA SER A 250 1.58 9.35 17.65
C SER A 250 1.81 8.01 18.35
N ASP A 251 3.07 7.63 18.49
CA ASP A 251 3.49 6.48 19.31
C ASP A 251 3.42 6.84 20.81
N PRO A 252 2.97 5.95 21.72
CA PRO A 252 2.41 4.61 21.47
C PRO A 252 0.90 4.58 21.20
N THR A 253 0.21 5.73 21.31
CA THR A 253 -1.26 5.82 21.23
C THR A 253 -1.83 5.22 19.94
N ARG A 254 -1.14 5.37 18.81
CA ARG A 254 -1.52 4.79 17.51
C ARG A 254 -1.87 3.31 17.61
N TRP A 255 -1.08 2.54 18.35
CA TRP A 255 -1.21 1.08 18.41
C TRP A 255 -2.30 0.59 19.35
N THR A 256 -3.01 1.52 20.02
CA THR A 256 -4.21 1.23 20.81
C THR A 256 -5.48 1.22 19.94
N TYR A 257 -5.45 1.83 18.76
CA TYR A 257 -6.54 1.77 17.79
C TYR A 257 -6.54 0.41 17.07
N TRP A 258 -7.73 -0.11 16.73
CA TRP A 258 -7.84 -1.45 16.16
C TRP A 258 -7.27 -1.52 14.74
N LYS A 259 -7.70 -0.62 13.83
CA LYS A 259 -7.27 -0.62 12.42
C LYS A 259 -5.75 -0.68 12.19
N PRO A 260 -4.89 0.11 12.85
CA PRO A 260 -3.44 0.00 12.65
C PRO A 260 -2.79 -1.20 13.35
N GLY A 261 -3.52 -1.92 14.20
CA GLY A 261 -3.03 -3.07 14.96
C GLY A 261 -3.18 -4.40 14.22
N THR A 262 -2.36 -5.38 14.58
CA THR A 262 -2.30 -6.70 13.93
C THR A 262 -3.64 -7.44 13.92
N SER A 263 -4.43 -7.28 14.99
CA SER A 263 -5.72 -7.95 15.14
C SER A 263 -6.80 -7.53 14.12
N ALA A 264 -6.54 -6.47 13.34
CA ALA A 264 -7.43 -5.97 12.31
C ALA A 264 -7.23 -6.62 10.94
N HIS A 265 -6.17 -7.42 10.76
CA HIS A 265 -5.79 -7.94 9.44
C HIS A 265 -5.86 -9.46 9.36
N SER A 266 -6.04 -9.97 8.14
CA SER A 266 -6.04 -11.41 7.84
C SER A 266 -4.62 -12.00 7.90
N THR A 267 -4.03 -12.05 9.09
CA THR A 267 -2.66 -12.51 9.34
C THR A 267 -2.59 -13.65 10.37
N LEU A 268 -1.39 -14.13 10.67
CA LEU A 268 -1.08 -14.94 11.84
C LEU A 268 -0.56 -14.00 12.94
N MET A 269 -0.99 -14.20 14.19
CA MET A 269 -0.52 -13.42 15.33
C MET A 269 -0.34 -14.26 16.59
N VAL A 270 0.41 -13.73 17.56
CA VAL A 270 0.33 -14.19 18.96
C VAL A 270 -0.91 -13.57 19.57
N GLU A 271 -1.69 -14.35 20.31
CA GLU A 271 -2.97 -13.91 20.87
C GLU A 271 -2.81 -12.60 21.68
N ASN A 272 -3.72 -11.65 21.43
CA ASN A 272 -3.78 -10.34 22.07
C ASN A 272 -2.50 -9.49 21.97
N THR A 273 -1.61 -9.79 21.01
CA THR A 273 -0.32 -9.12 20.88
C THR A 273 -0.15 -8.54 19.47
N ASN A 274 0.16 -7.25 19.38
CA ASN A 274 0.57 -6.63 18.13
C ASN A 274 1.97 -7.09 17.72
N GLN A 275 2.22 -7.16 16.41
CA GLN A 275 3.56 -7.32 15.86
C GLN A 275 4.48 -6.17 16.34
N PRO A 276 5.80 -6.38 16.43
CA PRO A 276 6.72 -5.29 16.75
C PRO A 276 6.62 -4.14 15.74
N THR A 277 6.67 -2.91 16.23
CA THR A 277 6.55 -1.68 15.42
C THR A 277 7.73 -1.47 14.47
N ASN A 278 8.84 -2.17 14.69
CA ASN A 278 10.03 -2.16 13.85
C ASN A 278 10.25 -3.47 13.07
N ALA A 279 9.28 -4.38 13.06
CA ALA A 279 9.40 -5.64 12.33
C ALA A 279 9.48 -5.39 10.83
N VAL A 280 10.32 -6.20 10.16
CA VAL A 280 10.44 -6.22 8.70
C VAL A 280 10.20 -7.64 8.21
N ALA A 281 9.36 -7.80 7.20
CA ALA A 281 9.06 -9.08 6.56
C ALA A 281 9.26 -8.99 5.04
N PRO A 282 10.45 -9.36 4.53
CA PRO A 282 10.70 -9.40 3.10
C PRO A 282 9.71 -10.30 2.36
N VAL A 283 9.18 -9.83 1.23
CA VAL A 283 8.30 -10.62 0.35
C VAL A 283 9.10 -11.17 -0.83
N THR A 284 8.91 -12.45 -1.13
CA THR A 284 9.60 -13.16 -2.22
C THR A 284 8.58 -13.90 -3.09
N SER A 285 8.88 -14.05 -4.38
CA SER A 285 8.12 -14.90 -5.29
C SER A 285 8.72 -16.30 -5.28
N THR A 286 7.87 -17.33 -5.25
CA THR A 286 8.28 -18.72 -5.40
C THR A 286 7.87 -19.28 -6.76
N SER A 287 6.91 -18.64 -7.44
CA SER A 287 6.51 -18.88 -8.83
C SER A 287 5.62 -17.72 -9.33
N GLY A 288 5.20 -17.74 -10.59
CA GLY A 288 4.24 -16.75 -11.14
C GLY A 288 2.85 -16.73 -10.46
N SER A 289 2.54 -17.76 -9.67
CA SER A 289 1.27 -17.91 -8.94
C SER A 289 1.46 -18.11 -7.44
N ALA A 290 2.66 -17.86 -6.89
CA ALA A 290 2.93 -18.05 -5.47
C ALA A 290 3.96 -17.06 -4.92
N ALA A 291 3.76 -16.66 -3.67
CA ALA A 291 4.60 -15.71 -2.95
C ALA A 291 4.74 -16.11 -1.48
N SER A 292 5.79 -15.65 -0.82
CA SER A 292 6.08 -15.90 0.60
C SER A 292 6.55 -14.64 1.30
N VAL A 293 6.33 -14.57 2.61
CA VAL A 293 6.92 -13.58 3.51
C VAL A 293 7.64 -14.30 4.66
N ASP A 294 8.81 -13.78 5.04
CA ASP A 294 9.52 -14.19 6.25
C ASP A 294 8.98 -13.35 7.43
N LEU A 295 8.31 -14.02 8.37
CA LEU A 295 7.66 -13.39 9.52
C LEU A 295 8.50 -13.49 10.80
N ARG A 296 9.75 -13.97 10.76
CA ARG A 296 10.55 -14.18 12.00
C ARG A 296 10.65 -12.92 12.85
N LEU A 297 10.81 -11.75 12.23
CA LEU A 297 10.88 -10.47 12.96
C LEU A 297 9.51 -9.99 13.46
N ALA A 298 8.41 -10.51 12.92
CA ALA A 298 7.06 -10.30 13.43
C ALA A 298 6.75 -11.21 14.63
N PHE A 299 7.53 -12.28 14.83
CA PHE A 299 7.42 -13.24 15.94
C PHE A 299 8.76 -13.37 16.69
N PRO A 300 9.13 -12.37 17.52
CA PRO A 300 10.38 -12.40 18.28
C PRO A 300 10.54 -13.71 19.08
N GLY A 301 11.73 -14.31 19.00
CA GLY A 301 12.05 -15.58 19.66
C GLY A 301 11.72 -16.84 18.85
N SER A 302 10.99 -16.73 17.73
CA SER A 302 10.80 -17.84 16.80
C SER A 302 12.11 -18.19 16.05
N SER A 303 12.37 -19.48 15.85
CA SER A 303 13.45 -19.95 14.97
C SER A 303 13.02 -19.97 13.50
N SER A 304 11.72 -20.06 13.25
CA SER A 304 11.11 -19.96 11.93
C SER A 304 9.70 -19.41 12.07
N ALA A 305 9.36 -18.42 11.26
CA ALA A 305 7.99 -17.97 11.06
C ALA A 305 7.86 -17.52 9.61
N SER A 306 6.92 -18.09 8.86
CA SER A 306 6.67 -17.68 7.48
C SER A 306 5.24 -17.94 7.07
N ARG A 307 4.80 -17.15 6.09
CA ARG A 307 3.54 -17.35 5.40
C ARG A 307 3.79 -17.39 3.91
N SER A 308 3.20 -18.37 3.23
CA SER A 308 3.16 -18.41 1.76
C SER A 308 1.75 -18.55 1.24
N ILE A 309 1.51 -18.01 0.06
CA ILE A 309 0.25 -18.16 -0.67
C ILE A 309 0.52 -18.74 -2.06
N SER A 310 -0.39 -19.61 -2.51
CA SER A 310 -0.46 -20.11 -3.88
C SER A 310 -1.85 -19.86 -4.44
N HIS A 311 -1.95 -19.06 -5.50
CA HIS A 311 -3.20 -18.65 -6.12
C HIS A 311 -3.48 -19.50 -7.36
N GLY A 312 -4.33 -20.53 -7.20
CA GLY A 312 -4.75 -21.43 -8.27
C GLY A 312 -6.11 -21.08 -8.86
N THR A 313 -6.46 -21.70 -9.98
CA THR A 313 -7.75 -21.46 -10.67
C THR A 313 -8.96 -21.90 -9.86
N SER A 314 -8.82 -22.90 -8.98
CA SER A 314 -9.88 -23.39 -8.10
C SER A 314 -9.84 -22.79 -6.69
N SER A 315 -8.66 -22.44 -6.18
CA SER A 315 -8.48 -22.14 -4.75
C SER A 315 -7.30 -21.21 -4.48
N LEU A 316 -7.36 -20.53 -3.34
CA LEU A 316 -6.20 -19.92 -2.69
C LEU A 316 -5.72 -20.86 -1.57
N VAL A 317 -4.45 -21.27 -1.64
CA VAL A 317 -3.80 -22.06 -0.59
C VAL A 317 -2.86 -21.17 0.21
N ILE A 318 -2.96 -21.20 1.52
CA ILE A 318 -2.12 -20.46 2.46
C ILE A 318 -1.39 -21.48 3.32
N LYS A 319 -0.07 -21.33 3.46
CA LYS A 319 0.73 -22.17 4.35
C LYS A 319 1.44 -21.29 5.35
N ASP A 320 1.21 -21.58 6.62
CA ASP A 320 1.84 -20.93 7.76
C ASP A 320 2.77 -21.91 8.45
N ILE A 321 4.03 -21.51 8.61
CA ILE A 321 5.06 -22.24 9.34
C ILE A 321 5.47 -21.41 10.54
N PHE A 322 5.47 -22.03 11.72
CA PHE A 322 5.99 -21.42 12.95
C PHE A 322 6.78 -22.45 13.75
N ARG A 323 7.93 -22.04 14.29
CA ARG A 323 8.79 -22.84 15.18
C ARG A 323 9.33 -21.96 16.28
N SER A 324 9.18 -22.38 17.53
CA SER A 324 9.75 -21.73 18.71
C SER A 324 10.07 -22.77 19.79
N THR A 325 11.02 -22.46 20.66
CA THR A 325 11.32 -23.29 21.85
C THR A 325 10.31 -23.06 22.96
N GLN A 326 9.78 -21.85 23.07
CA GLN A 326 8.73 -21.46 24.00
C GLN A 326 7.36 -21.59 23.34
N PRO A 327 6.36 -22.18 24.02
CA PRO A 327 5.01 -22.26 23.49
C PRO A 327 4.38 -20.85 23.42
N SER A 328 3.51 -20.63 22.44
CA SER A 328 2.73 -19.39 22.34
C SER A 328 1.32 -19.71 21.87
N ASP A 329 0.34 -18.95 22.35
CA ASP A 329 -1.02 -19.05 21.86
C ASP A 329 -1.10 -18.26 20.54
N LEU A 330 -1.35 -18.97 19.44
CA LEU A 330 -1.40 -18.39 18.10
C LEU A 330 -2.84 -18.23 17.64
N VAL A 331 -3.11 -17.14 16.91
CA VAL A 331 -4.41 -16.91 16.27
C VAL A 331 -4.16 -16.69 14.78
N TRP A 332 -4.82 -17.50 13.95
CA TRP A 332 -4.94 -17.24 12.53
C TRP A 332 -6.25 -16.50 12.26
N GLN A 333 -6.19 -15.42 11.47
CA GLN A 333 -7.35 -14.56 11.22
C GLN A 333 -7.69 -14.43 9.73
N TRP A 334 -8.99 -14.27 9.48
CA TRP A 334 -9.54 -13.86 8.19
C TRP A 334 -10.68 -12.87 8.40
N VAL A 335 -10.52 -11.66 7.86
CA VAL A 335 -11.48 -10.57 7.97
C VAL A 335 -12.35 -10.52 6.70
N THR A 336 -13.66 -10.43 6.88
CA THR A 336 -14.63 -10.45 5.77
C THR A 336 -15.88 -9.65 6.11
N ASP A 337 -16.58 -9.15 5.10
CA ASP A 337 -17.94 -8.59 5.20
C ASP A 337 -19.02 -9.58 4.71
N ALA A 338 -18.63 -10.81 4.39
CA ALA A 338 -19.56 -11.89 4.05
C ALA A 338 -20.27 -12.43 5.29
N ALA A 339 -21.44 -13.04 5.10
CA ALA A 339 -22.11 -13.80 6.15
C ALA A 339 -21.29 -15.07 6.44
N VAL A 340 -20.98 -15.33 7.72
CA VAL A 340 -20.14 -16.46 8.13
C VAL A 340 -20.97 -17.49 8.89
N SER A 341 -20.80 -18.76 8.52
CA SER A 341 -21.25 -19.92 9.30
C SER A 341 -20.07 -20.86 9.55
N LEU A 342 -19.99 -21.45 10.73
CA LEU A 342 -18.89 -22.34 11.13
C LEU A 342 -19.31 -23.81 11.02
N GLY A 343 -18.41 -24.64 10.51
CA GLY A 343 -18.43 -26.09 10.67
C GLY A 343 -17.33 -26.54 11.62
N THR A 344 -17.15 -27.86 11.76
CA THR A 344 -16.15 -28.43 12.68
C THR A 344 -14.70 -28.11 12.28
N ASP A 345 -14.39 -28.12 10.98
CA ASP A 345 -13.03 -27.93 10.43
C ASP A 345 -12.94 -26.80 9.38
N ARG A 346 -13.99 -25.98 9.26
CA ARG A 346 -14.12 -24.99 8.18
C ARG A 346 -15.01 -23.81 8.55
N ALA A 347 -14.78 -22.68 7.91
CA ALA A 347 -15.72 -21.57 7.84
C ALA A 347 -16.34 -21.51 6.43
N ILE A 348 -17.64 -21.19 6.36
CA ILE A 348 -18.38 -21.03 5.11
C ILE A 348 -18.84 -19.58 5.03
N LEU A 349 -18.34 -18.85 4.03
CA LEU A 349 -18.64 -17.45 3.77
C LEU A 349 -19.66 -17.36 2.63
N ARG A 350 -20.68 -16.51 2.76
CA ARG A 350 -21.70 -16.28 1.73
C ARG A 350 -21.85 -14.79 1.44
N ARG A 351 -21.75 -14.44 0.15
CA ARG A 351 -21.93 -13.06 -0.34
C ARG A 351 -22.34 -13.07 -1.81
N SER A 352 -23.25 -12.18 -2.19
CA SER A 352 -23.70 -12.01 -3.59
C SER A 352 -24.12 -13.32 -4.27
N GLY A 353 -24.83 -14.20 -3.55
CA GLY A 353 -25.26 -15.52 -4.05
C GLY A 353 -24.13 -16.55 -4.22
N GLN A 354 -22.89 -16.20 -3.88
CA GLN A 354 -21.72 -17.06 -3.98
C GLN A 354 -21.33 -17.59 -2.59
N THR A 355 -20.58 -18.70 -2.57
CA THR A 355 -20.05 -19.33 -1.36
C THR A 355 -18.56 -19.55 -1.50
N LEU A 356 -17.81 -19.28 -0.43
CA LEU A 356 -16.39 -19.64 -0.28
C LEU A 356 -16.24 -20.48 0.98
N THR A 357 -15.53 -21.61 0.88
CA THR A 357 -15.17 -22.43 2.04
C THR A 357 -13.72 -22.20 2.41
N VAL A 358 -13.44 -21.88 3.68
CA VAL A 358 -12.10 -21.80 4.25
C VAL A 358 -11.90 -23.03 5.13
N ARG A 359 -11.03 -23.94 4.72
CA ARG A 359 -10.76 -25.21 5.41
C ARG A 359 -9.34 -25.27 5.95
N PHE A 360 -9.18 -25.81 7.15
CA PHE A 360 -7.90 -25.92 7.85
C PHE A 360 -7.39 -27.36 7.85
N ALA A 361 -6.09 -27.54 7.66
CA ALA A 361 -5.39 -28.83 7.77
C ALA A 361 -4.06 -28.64 8.52
N GLY A 362 -3.69 -29.61 9.36
CA GLY A 362 -2.50 -29.51 10.21
C GLY A 362 -2.71 -28.68 11.49
N ALA A 363 -3.95 -28.52 11.92
CA ALA A 363 -4.29 -27.82 13.16
C ALA A 363 -3.78 -28.58 14.40
N PRO A 364 -3.14 -27.90 15.36
CA PRO A 364 -2.80 -28.48 16.67
C PRO A 364 -4.03 -28.97 17.45
N ALA A 365 -3.82 -29.92 18.36
CA ALA A 365 -4.88 -30.33 19.29
C ALA A 365 -5.33 -29.16 20.16
N GLY A 366 -6.62 -29.09 20.48
CA GLY A 366 -7.20 -27.98 21.26
C GLY A 366 -7.47 -26.71 20.45
N SER A 367 -7.22 -26.72 19.14
CA SER A 367 -7.58 -25.58 18.28
C SER A 367 -9.10 -25.38 18.22
N SER A 368 -9.53 -24.12 18.15
CA SER A 368 -10.94 -23.75 18.07
C SER A 368 -11.19 -22.68 17.01
N LEU A 369 -12.37 -22.75 16.39
CA LEU A 369 -12.80 -21.81 15.35
C LEU A 369 -13.96 -20.96 15.88
N ALA A 370 -13.84 -19.65 15.72
CA ALA A 370 -14.86 -18.67 16.08
C ALA A 370 -15.06 -17.66 14.94
N ALA A 371 -16.24 -17.05 14.90
CA ALA A 371 -16.56 -15.92 14.05
C ALA A 371 -17.11 -14.82 14.95
N VAL A 372 -16.43 -13.68 15.00
CA VAL A 372 -16.78 -12.57 15.90
C VAL A 372 -16.96 -11.28 15.10
N PRO A 373 -17.89 -10.40 15.48
CA PRO A 373 -17.95 -9.06 14.91
C PRO A 373 -16.63 -8.32 15.12
N ALA A 374 -16.18 -7.57 14.11
CA ALA A 374 -15.05 -6.68 14.27
C ALA A 374 -15.43 -5.45 15.12
N PRO A 375 -14.48 -4.84 15.86
CA PRO A 375 -14.72 -3.62 16.63
C PRO A 375 -15.08 -2.41 15.77
N GLU A 376 -14.54 -2.34 14.54
CA GLU A 376 -14.82 -1.25 13.61
C GLU A 376 -15.31 -1.78 12.26
N LYS A 377 -15.86 -0.85 11.46
CA LYS A 377 -16.33 -1.11 10.10
C LYS A 377 -15.17 -1.03 9.09
N GLY A 378 -15.38 -1.66 7.94
CA GLY A 378 -14.49 -1.52 6.80
C GLY A 378 -14.51 -0.11 6.20
N SER A 379 -13.60 0.13 5.26
CA SER A 379 -13.40 1.41 4.58
C SER A 379 -14.67 1.99 3.92
N GLU A 380 -15.62 1.15 3.50
CA GLU A 380 -16.88 1.57 2.86
C GLU A 380 -18.09 1.52 3.81
N GLY A 381 -17.84 1.41 5.13
CA GLY A 381 -18.88 1.42 6.17
C GLY A 381 -19.59 0.09 6.40
N GLN A 382 -19.15 -0.98 5.74
CA GLN A 382 -19.65 -2.34 5.92
C GLN A 382 -19.24 -2.91 7.29
N ALA A 383 -20.15 -3.67 7.92
CA ALA A 383 -19.83 -4.46 9.10
C ALA A 383 -18.87 -5.59 8.72
N LEU A 384 -17.85 -5.83 9.56
CA LEU A 384 -16.86 -6.88 9.35
C LEU A 384 -17.05 -7.99 10.38
N THR A 385 -16.77 -9.21 9.94
CA THR A 385 -16.64 -10.42 10.75
C THR A 385 -15.21 -10.91 10.67
N ILE A 386 -14.65 -11.28 11.83
CA ILE A 386 -13.32 -11.86 11.95
C ILE A 386 -13.51 -13.35 12.24
N ILE A 387 -13.09 -14.19 11.29
CA ILE A 387 -12.90 -15.62 11.54
C ILE A 387 -11.58 -15.77 12.29
N ARG A 388 -11.65 -16.32 13.51
CA ARG A 388 -10.50 -16.56 14.38
C ARG A 388 -10.31 -18.06 14.55
N PHE A 389 -9.14 -18.55 14.18
CA PHE A 389 -8.72 -19.91 14.46
C PHE A 389 -7.62 -19.88 15.54
N SER A 390 -8.03 -20.10 16.79
CA SER A 390 -7.15 -20.05 17.96
C SER A 390 -6.48 -21.40 18.17
N MET A 391 -5.18 -21.38 18.38
CA MET A 391 -4.32 -22.56 18.53
C MET A 391 -3.48 -22.38 19.81
N PRO A 392 -3.81 -23.06 20.92
CA PRO A 392 -3.10 -22.87 22.18
C PRO A 392 -1.75 -23.59 22.20
N GLN A 393 -0.80 -23.03 22.94
CA GLN A 393 0.48 -23.65 23.32
C GLN A 393 1.33 -24.19 22.15
N VAL A 394 1.38 -23.43 21.05
CA VAL A 394 2.06 -23.86 19.82
C VAL A 394 3.57 -23.65 19.93
N LYS A 395 4.33 -24.74 19.78
CA LYS A 395 5.79 -24.70 19.54
C LYS A 395 6.16 -24.94 18.08
N SER A 396 5.33 -25.69 17.36
CA SER A 396 5.54 -26.07 15.98
C SER A 396 4.21 -26.09 15.22
N LEU A 397 4.14 -25.36 14.12
CA LEU A 397 2.96 -25.23 13.28
C LEU A 397 3.29 -25.52 11.81
N ASN A 398 2.53 -26.42 11.19
CA ASN A 398 2.47 -26.55 9.72
C ASN A 398 1.01 -26.48 9.31
N LEU A 399 0.45 -25.27 9.31
CA LEU A 399 -0.94 -25.05 8.99
C LEU A 399 -1.08 -24.85 7.48
N THR A 400 -1.99 -25.59 6.86
CA THR A 400 -2.45 -25.32 5.50
C THR A 400 -3.91 -24.90 5.55
N THR A 401 -4.20 -23.73 5.04
CA THR A 401 -5.56 -23.21 4.87
C THR A 401 -5.89 -23.17 3.39
N THR A 402 -7.03 -23.71 2.99
CA THR A 402 -7.50 -23.67 1.59
C THR A 402 -8.83 -22.93 1.51
N ALA A 403 -8.88 -21.88 0.70
CA ALA A 403 -10.08 -21.12 0.37
C ALA A 403 -10.54 -21.49 -1.05
N TYR A 404 -11.74 -22.06 -1.20
CA TYR A 404 -12.25 -22.60 -2.48
C TYR A 404 -13.76 -22.46 -2.66
#